data_AF-A0A0T6XKH9-F1
#
_entry.id   AF-A0A0T6XKH9-F1
#
_cell.length_a   1.000
_cell.length_b   1.000
_cell.length_c   1.000
_cell.angle_alpha   90.00
_cell.angle_beta   90.00
_cell.angle_gamma   90.00
#
_symmetry.space_group_name_H-M   'P 1'
#
loop_
_entity.id
_entity.type
_entity.pdbx_description
1 polymer ?
#
loop_
_entity_poly.entity_id
_entity_poly.type
_entity_poly.pdbx_seq_one_letter_code
_entity_poly.pdbx_strand_id
1 'polypeptide(L)'
;MTHALNLVIPIKQDAETKEKLRNLEAIFASQVQGEIERALKKSKIVHFARVFVIDDKYILVITEYEGDHEEYTEFFRNELPGVFGHIFALADLDVDVTNPVAFWEASMSCNRRSLGTATDGSTDYHGKPAGWLFSAYGHRTVREMQDLVGDQD
;
A
#
# COMPACT_ATOMS: atom_id res chain seq x y z
N MET A 1 15.32 4.03 5.24
CA MET A 1 14.93 5.13 4.33
C MET A 1 13.45 4.99 4.07
N THR A 2 12.73 6.10 4.08
CA THR A 2 11.27 6.07 4.04
C THR A 2 10.77 6.35 2.63
N HIS A 3 9.77 5.60 2.22
CA HIS A 3 9.17 5.64 0.90
C HIS A 3 7.68 5.92 1.00
N ALA A 4 7.17 6.71 0.06
CA ALA A 4 5.75 6.91 -0.14
C ALA A 4 5.23 5.96 -1.22
N LEU A 5 4.24 5.15 -0.88
CA LEU A 5 3.41 4.40 -1.81
C LEU A 5 2.11 5.16 -2.03
N ASN A 6 1.79 5.47 -3.28
CA ASN A 6 0.50 6.05 -3.66
C ASN A 6 -0.12 5.21 -4.78
N LEU A 7 -0.65 4.04 -4.46
CA LEU A 7 -1.35 3.23 -5.45
C LEU A 7 -2.68 3.90 -5.80
N VAL A 8 -2.87 4.17 -7.08
CA VAL A 8 -4.13 4.63 -7.65
C VAL A 8 -4.63 3.56 -8.62
N ILE A 9 -5.51 2.70 -8.12
CA ILE A 9 -6.00 1.53 -8.84
C ILE A 9 -7.35 1.88 -9.48
N PRO A 10 -7.46 1.87 -10.83
CA PRO A 10 -8.73 2.14 -11.51
C PRO A 10 -9.71 0.99 -11.27
N ILE A 11 -10.97 1.30 -11.04
CA ILE A 11 -12.05 0.32 -10.81
C ILE A 11 -12.81 0.10 -12.12
N LYS A 12 -13.07 -1.17 -12.49
CA LYS A 12 -13.96 -1.49 -13.63
C LYS A 12 -15.37 -0.95 -13.37
N GLN A 13 -15.97 -0.33 -14.39
CA GLN A 13 -17.21 0.42 -14.22
C GLN A 13 -18.49 -0.38 -14.51
N ASP A 14 -18.38 -1.69 -14.71
CA ASP A 14 -19.51 -2.58 -14.90
C ASP A 14 -20.30 -2.83 -13.60
N ALA A 15 -21.53 -3.32 -13.73
CA ALA A 15 -22.44 -3.48 -12.61
C ALA A 15 -21.97 -4.54 -11.59
N GLU A 16 -21.30 -5.60 -12.06
CA GLU A 16 -20.80 -6.68 -11.21
C GLU A 16 -19.65 -6.15 -10.33
N THR A 17 -18.72 -5.39 -10.91
CA THR A 17 -17.62 -4.77 -10.16
C THR A 17 -18.14 -3.78 -9.12
N LYS A 18 -19.15 -2.98 -9.44
CA LYS A 18 -19.78 -2.06 -8.47
C LYS A 18 -20.45 -2.80 -7.32
N GLU A 19 -21.00 -3.99 -7.56
CA GLU A 19 -21.54 -4.83 -6.50
C GLU A 19 -20.42 -5.40 -5.61
N LYS A 20 -19.31 -5.87 -6.20
CA LYS A 20 -18.13 -6.30 -5.45
C LYS A 20 -17.54 -5.18 -4.60
N LEU A 21 -17.53 -3.93 -5.10
CA LEU A 21 -17.09 -2.76 -4.34
C LEU A 21 -17.98 -2.54 -3.10
N ARG A 22 -19.31 -2.53 -3.28
CA ARG A 22 -20.26 -2.41 -2.15
C ARG A 22 -20.09 -3.54 -1.14
N ASN A 23 -19.83 -4.76 -1.60
CA ASN A 23 -19.57 -5.88 -0.71
C ASN A 23 -18.26 -5.69 0.07
N LEU A 24 -17.19 -5.24 -0.60
CA LEU A 24 -15.91 -4.92 0.05
C LEU A 24 -16.11 -3.86 1.14
N GLU A 25 -16.85 -2.78 0.86
CA GLU A 25 -17.19 -1.75 1.83
C GLU A 25 -17.94 -2.32 3.05
N ALA A 26 -18.92 -3.19 2.81
CA ALA A 26 -19.72 -3.81 3.87
C ALA A 26 -18.90 -4.73 4.78
N ILE A 27 -17.93 -5.47 4.23
CA ILE A 27 -17.09 -6.40 5.02
C ILE A 27 -15.84 -5.74 5.59
N PHE A 28 -15.47 -4.53 5.12
CA PHE A 28 -14.14 -3.96 5.34
C PHE A 28 -13.74 -3.91 6.83
N ALA A 29 -14.58 -3.31 7.66
CA ALA A 29 -14.31 -3.17 9.10
C ALA A 29 -14.29 -4.53 9.83
N SER A 30 -15.17 -5.45 9.44
CA SER A 30 -15.37 -6.71 10.15
C SER A 30 -14.39 -7.83 9.76
N GLN A 31 -13.84 -7.80 8.54
CA GLN A 31 -13.03 -8.90 7.99
C GLN A 31 -11.67 -8.42 7.47
N VAL A 32 -11.62 -7.30 6.74
CA VAL A 32 -10.41 -6.84 6.05
C VAL A 32 -9.47 -6.07 6.99
N GLN A 33 -10.03 -5.18 7.82
CA GLN A 33 -9.23 -4.30 8.68
C GLN A 33 -8.32 -5.08 9.63
N GLY A 34 -8.82 -6.13 10.29
CA GLY A 34 -8.02 -6.93 11.22
C GLY A 34 -6.87 -7.68 10.56
N GLU A 35 -7.01 -8.10 9.30
CA GLU A 35 -5.92 -8.70 8.53
C GLU A 35 -4.82 -7.69 8.22
N ILE A 36 -5.22 -6.50 7.77
CA ILE A 36 -4.28 -5.39 7.50
C ILE A 36 -3.55 -5.02 8.78
N GLU A 37 -4.25 -4.81 9.90
CA GLU A 37 -3.63 -4.46 11.19
C GLU A 37 -2.60 -5.52 11.63
N ARG A 38 -2.92 -6.80 11.49
CA ARG A 38 -1.99 -7.90 11.80
C ARG A 38 -0.74 -7.85 10.93
N ALA A 39 -0.90 -7.70 9.61
CA ALA A 39 0.23 -7.64 8.68
C ALA A 39 1.11 -6.40 8.92
N LEU A 40 0.51 -5.24 9.19
CA LEU A 40 1.22 -4.02 9.53
C LEU A 40 2.05 -4.17 10.81
N LYS A 41 1.46 -4.73 11.88
CA LYS A 41 2.21 -5.01 13.13
C LYS A 41 3.38 -5.97 12.92
N LYS A 42 3.18 -6.98 12.07
CA LYS A 42 4.21 -7.97 11.75
C LYS A 42 5.36 -7.37 10.93
N SER A 43 5.08 -6.44 10.02
CA SER A 43 6.07 -5.88 9.11
C SER A 43 7.13 -5.05 9.85
N LYS A 44 6.71 -4.30 10.89
CA LYS A 44 7.56 -3.36 11.65
C LYS A 44 8.28 -2.31 10.79
N ILE A 45 7.80 -2.07 9.57
CA ILE A 45 8.39 -1.12 8.61
C ILE A 45 7.39 -0.09 8.11
N VAL A 46 6.10 -0.22 8.44
CA VAL A 46 5.05 0.70 7.98
C VAL A 46 4.73 1.72 9.06
N HIS A 47 4.89 3.00 8.72
CA HIS A 47 4.53 4.13 9.58
C HIS A 47 3.02 4.36 9.60
N PHE A 48 2.41 4.32 8.42
CA PHE A 48 0.96 4.40 8.26
C PHE A 48 0.55 3.75 6.95
N ALA A 49 -0.69 3.24 6.91
CA ALA A 49 -1.35 2.84 5.68
C ALA A 49 -2.81 3.29 5.70
N ARG A 50 -3.34 3.66 4.54
CA ARG A 50 -4.74 4.07 4.36
C ARG A 50 -5.28 3.54 3.05
N VAL A 51 -6.46 2.94 3.11
CA VAL A 51 -7.24 2.50 1.95
C VAL A 51 -8.51 3.33 1.87
N PHE A 52 -8.85 3.86 0.69
CA PHE A 52 -10.10 4.59 0.48
C PHE A 52 -10.51 4.59 -1.01
N VAL A 53 -11.75 4.97 -1.27
CA VAL A 53 -12.34 5.02 -2.61
C VAL A 53 -12.59 6.47 -3.02
N ILE A 54 -12.39 6.78 -4.30
CA ILE A 54 -12.77 8.07 -4.90
C ILE A 54 -13.81 7.81 -6.00
N ASP A 55 -15.01 8.38 -5.82
CA ASP A 55 -16.12 8.40 -6.79
C ASP A 55 -16.49 7.03 -7.40
N ASP A 56 -16.31 5.92 -6.67
CA ASP A 56 -16.43 4.54 -7.18
C ASP A 56 -15.58 4.25 -8.43
N LYS A 57 -14.55 5.08 -8.67
CA LYS A 57 -13.68 5.02 -9.86
C LYS A 57 -12.28 4.56 -9.53
N TYR A 58 -11.80 4.84 -8.32
CA TYR A 58 -10.45 4.50 -7.90
C TYR A 58 -10.42 3.96 -6.49
N ILE A 59 -9.63 2.90 -6.28
CA ILE A 59 -9.16 2.50 -4.95
C ILE A 59 -7.78 3.09 -4.76
N LEU A 60 -7.59 3.73 -3.62
CA LEU A 60 -6.37 4.38 -3.22
C LEU A 60 -5.76 3.57 -2.09
N VAL A 61 -4.50 3.17 -2.23
CA VAL A 61 -3.70 2.63 -1.13
C VAL A 61 -2.51 3.57 -0.94
N ILE A 62 -2.55 4.33 0.16
CA ILE A 62 -1.50 5.28 0.52
C ILE A 62 -0.75 4.73 1.73
N THR A 63 0.56 4.52 1.60
CA THR A 63 1.40 3.96 2.65
C THR A 63 2.70 4.74 2.76
N GLU A 64 3.20 4.90 3.98
CA GLU A 64 4.58 5.29 4.25
C GLU A 64 5.29 4.11 4.92
N TYR A 65 6.41 3.69 4.33
CA TYR A 65 7.12 2.50 4.78
C TYR A 65 8.63 2.63 4.59
N GLU A 66 9.38 1.71 5.17
CA GLU A 66 10.82 1.63 5.07
C GLU A 66 11.30 0.40 4.31
N GLY A 67 12.54 0.49 3.84
CA GLY A 67 13.27 -0.66 3.30
C GLY A 67 13.11 -0.77 1.79
N ASP A 68 13.43 -1.95 1.27
CA ASP A 68 13.39 -2.20 -0.16
C ASP A 68 11.95 -2.29 -0.69
N HIS A 69 11.75 -1.76 -1.89
CA HIS A 69 10.44 -1.73 -2.54
C HIS A 69 9.92 -3.13 -2.88
N GLU A 70 10.77 -4.01 -3.42
CA GLU A 70 10.43 -5.38 -3.81
C GLU A 70 10.15 -6.21 -2.56
N GLU A 71 11.00 -6.12 -1.55
CA GLU A 71 10.80 -6.81 -0.26
C GLU A 71 9.48 -6.41 0.41
N TYR A 72 9.18 -5.11 0.45
CA TYR A 72 7.90 -4.61 0.97
C TYR A 72 6.71 -5.20 0.19
N THR A 73 6.78 -5.14 -1.14
CA THR A 73 5.66 -5.54 -2.00
C THR A 73 5.42 -7.05 -1.90
N GLU A 74 6.49 -7.84 -1.87
CA GLU A 74 6.45 -9.29 -1.72
C GLU A 74 5.96 -9.72 -0.33
N PHE A 75 6.39 -9.03 0.73
CA PHE A 75 5.89 -9.29 2.09
C PHE A 75 4.37 -9.14 2.15
N PHE A 76 3.84 -8.01 1.68
CA PHE A 76 2.40 -7.77 1.76
C PHE A 76 1.60 -8.68 0.82
N ARG A 77 2.14 -9.03 -0.36
CA ARG A 77 1.52 -10.04 -1.24
C ARG A 77 1.30 -11.36 -0.51
N ASN A 78 2.29 -11.81 0.25
CA ASN A 78 2.23 -13.07 0.99
C ASN A 78 1.36 -12.99 2.27
N GLU A 79 1.38 -11.86 2.98
CA GLU A 79 0.61 -11.70 4.23
C GLU A 79 -0.87 -11.35 4.02
N LEU A 80 -1.21 -10.72 2.88
CA LEU A 80 -2.54 -10.20 2.59
C LEU A 80 -3.12 -10.70 1.25
N PRO A 81 -2.99 -11.99 0.87
CA PRO A 81 -3.46 -12.46 -0.43
C PRO A 81 -4.97 -12.28 -0.61
N GLY A 82 -5.77 -12.45 0.46
CA GLY A 82 -7.22 -12.23 0.42
C GLY A 82 -7.60 -10.76 0.19
N VAL A 83 -6.94 -9.83 0.91
CA VAL A 83 -7.17 -8.39 0.77
C VAL A 83 -6.81 -7.92 -0.64
N PHE A 84 -5.64 -8.29 -1.14
CA PHE A 84 -5.25 -7.92 -2.51
C PHE A 84 -6.11 -8.62 -3.56
N GLY A 85 -6.55 -9.86 -3.31
CA GLY A 85 -7.55 -10.53 -4.15
C GLY A 85 -8.84 -9.72 -4.28
N HIS A 86 -9.37 -9.19 -3.17
CA HIS A 86 -10.54 -8.32 -3.20
C HIS A 86 -10.29 -7.01 -3.94
N ILE A 87 -9.15 -6.35 -3.71
CA ILE A 87 -8.83 -5.06 -4.35
C ILE A 87 -8.60 -5.24 -5.86
N PHE A 88 -7.77 -6.19 -6.28
CA PHE A 88 -7.46 -6.40 -7.70
C PHE A 88 -8.60 -7.06 -8.48
N ALA A 89 -9.52 -7.78 -7.82
CA ALA A 89 -10.76 -8.22 -8.47
C ALA A 89 -11.66 -7.04 -8.94
N LEU A 90 -11.49 -5.86 -8.33
CA LEU A 90 -12.17 -4.63 -8.73
C LEU A 90 -11.41 -3.86 -9.82
N ALA A 91 -10.11 -4.15 -9.98
CA ALA A 91 -9.23 -3.37 -10.81
C ALA A 91 -9.55 -3.52 -12.30
N ASP A 92 -9.44 -2.43 -13.03
CA ASP A 92 -9.40 -2.41 -14.50
C ASP A 92 -8.00 -2.77 -15.01
N LEU A 93 -7.50 -3.89 -14.48
CA LEU A 93 -6.18 -4.48 -14.73
C LEU A 93 -6.33 -5.99 -14.72
N ASP A 94 -5.51 -6.68 -15.51
CA ASP A 94 -5.43 -8.14 -15.48
C ASP A 94 -4.20 -8.53 -14.64
N VAL A 95 -4.43 -8.87 -13.37
CA VAL A 95 -3.37 -9.11 -12.39
C VAL A 95 -3.64 -10.42 -11.65
N ASP A 96 -2.74 -11.37 -11.80
CA ASP A 96 -2.66 -12.53 -10.92
C ASP A 96 -1.89 -12.16 -9.65
N VAL A 97 -2.62 -11.89 -8.56
CA VAL A 97 -2.03 -11.51 -7.26
C VAL A 97 -1.17 -12.60 -6.63
N THR A 98 -1.28 -13.85 -7.10
CA THR A 98 -0.45 -14.96 -6.61
C THR A 98 0.91 -15.02 -7.30
N ASN A 99 1.05 -14.38 -8.47
CA ASN A 99 2.29 -14.28 -9.21
C ASN A 99 3.10 -13.06 -8.72
N PRO A 100 4.30 -13.25 -8.16
CA PRO A 100 5.10 -12.16 -7.62
C PRO A 100 5.48 -11.11 -8.66
N VAL A 101 5.78 -11.52 -9.90
CA VAL A 101 6.15 -10.61 -10.99
C VAL A 101 4.93 -9.78 -11.42
N ALA A 102 3.79 -10.43 -11.64
CA ALA A 102 2.57 -9.73 -12.04
C ALA A 102 2.11 -8.74 -10.97
N PHE A 103 2.18 -9.13 -9.69
CA PHE A 103 1.82 -8.26 -8.57
C PHE A 103 2.77 -7.06 -8.43
N TRP A 104 4.07 -7.29 -8.60
CA TRP A 104 5.09 -6.24 -8.62
C TRP A 104 4.85 -5.21 -9.73
N GLU A 105 4.67 -5.68 -10.97
CA GLU A 105 4.41 -4.84 -12.14
C GLU A 105 3.10 -4.06 -12.00
N ALA A 106 2.05 -4.70 -11.46
CA ALA A 106 0.80 -4.04 -11.15
C ALA A 106 0.98 -2.93 -10.10
N SER A 107 1.73 -3.20 -9.03
CA SER A 107 2.02 -2.22 -7.97
C SER A 107 2.79 -1.02 -8.52
N MET A 108 3.83 -1.25 -9.32
CA MET A 108 4.57 -0.18 -9.99
C MET A 108 3.67 0.64 -10.93
N SER A 109 2.89 -0.03 -11.79
CA SER A 109 2.03 0.65 -12.77
C SER A 109 0.89 1.44 -12.13
N CYS A 110 0.47 1.08 -10.91
CA CYS A 110 -0.53 1.81 -10.13
C CYS A 110 0.07 2.91 -9.25
N ASN A 111 1.37 2.85 -8.93
CA ASN A 111 1.99 3.84 -8.08
C ASN A 111 2.07 5.20 -8.78
N ARG A 112 1.70 6.27 -8.07
CA ARG A 112 1.83 7.64 -8.55
C ARG A 112 2.91 8.34 -7.75
N ARG A 113 3.83 8.98 -8.47
CA ARG A 113 4.89 9.76 -7.87
C ARG A 113 4.29 10.99 -7.18
N SER A 114 4.65 11.19 -5.91
CA SER A 114 4.33 12.42 -5.19
C SER A 114 4.95 13.64 -5.89
N LEU A 115 4.36 14.82 -5.68
CA LEU A 115 4.94 16.08 -6.16
C LEU A 115 6.25 16.40 -5.42
N GLY A 116 7.05 17.31 -5.99
CA GLY A 116 8.37 17.68 -5.45
C GLY A 116 9.44 16.61 -5.70
N THR A 117 10.60 16.76 -5.06
CA THR A 117 11.75 15.83 -5.19
C THR A 117 12.35 15.59 -3.82
N ALA A 118 12.58 14.32 -3.50
CA ALA A 118 13.25 13.91 -2.27
C ALA A 118 14.64 14.54 -2.11
N THR A 119 15.00 14.88 -0.87
CA THR A 119 16.34 15.40 -0.51
C THR A 119 17.10 14.48 0.46
N ASP A 120 16.47 13.38 0.87
CA ASP A 120 16.99 12.40 1.82
C ASP A 120 17.64 11.19 1.11
N GLY A 121 17.71 11.22 -0.23
CA GLY A 121 18.25 10.14 -1.05
C GLY A 121 17.23 9.07 -1.42
N SER A 122 15.95 9.20 -1.03
CA SER A 122 14.90 8.26 -1.42
C SER A 122 14.70 8.17 -2.93
N THR A 123 14.58 6.93 -3.39
CA THR A 123 14.33 6.60 -4.79
C THR A 123 12.92 6.06 -5.00
N ASP A 124 12.45 6.14 -6.24
CA ASP A 124 11.28 5.42 -6.71
C ASP A 124 11.64 3.99 -7.14
N TYR A 125 10.63 3.25 -7.59
CA TYR A 125 10.72 1.90 -8.15
C TYR A 125 11.73 1.72 -9.30
N HIS A 126 12.21 2.81 -9.90
CA HIS A 126 13.17 2.79 -11.00
C HIS A 126 14.54 3.33 -10.60
N GLY A 127 14.79 3.52 -9.30
CA GLY A 127 16.05 4.06 -8.77
C GLY A 127 16.24 5.55 -9.05
N LYS A 128 15.20 6.27 -9.49
CA LYS A 128 15.25 7.73 -9.69
C LYS A 128 14.84 8.45 -8.41
N PRO A 129 15.22 9.72 -8.20
CA PRO A 129 14.79 10.48 -7.03
C PRO A 129 13.26 10.46 -6.86
N ALA A 130 12.81 10.03 -5.68
CA ALA A 130 11.40 9.92 -5.34
C ALA A 130 10.71 11.30 -5.34
N GLY A 131 9.38 11.28 -5.32
CA GLY A 131 8.60 12.46 -4.97
C GLY A 131 8.85 12.87 -3.52
N TRP A 132 8.54 14.12 -3.18
CA TRP A 132 8.73 14.61 -1.82
C TRP A 132 7.75 13.92 -0.85
N LEU A 133 8.26 13.54 0.32
CA LEU A 133 7.49 13.02 1.45
C LEU A 133 7.70 13.94 2.65
N PHE A 134 6.62 14.52 3.16
CA PHE A 134 6.68 15.36 4.36
C PHE A 134 6.78 14.47 5.60
N SER A 135 7.87 14.60 6.36
CA SER A 135 8.03 13.90 7.63
C SER A 135 8.09 14.89 8.80
N ALA A 136 7.17 14.75 9.75
CA ALA A 136 7.14 15.59 10.95
C ALA A 136 8.30 15.30 11.91
N TYR A 137 8.90 14.11 11.82
CA TYR A 137 9.90 13.61 12.77
C TYR A 137 11.24 13.30 12.11
N GLY A 138 11.54 13.90 10.95
CA GLY A 138 12.83 13.78 10.29
C GLY A 138 13.16 12.36 9.82
N HIS A 139 12.18 11.64 9.29
CA HIS A 139 12.35 10.30 8.70
C HIS A 139 12.89 9.24 9.68
N ARG A 140 12.60 9.38 10.98
CA ARG A 140 12.82 8.31 11.98
C ARG A 140 12.11 7.05 11.56
N THR A 141 12.78 5.91 11.77
CA THR A 141 12.24 4.58 11.52
C THR A 141 11.19 4.16 12.55
N VAL A 142 10.31 3.22 12.21
CA VAL A 142 9.34 2.54 13.08
C VAL A 142 10.06 1.97 14.29
N ARG A 143 11.22 1.34 14.10
CA ARG A 143 12.03 0.81 15.20
C ARG A 143 12.50 1.91 16.16
N GLU A 144 13.06 2.99 15.64
CA GLU A 144 13.47 4.13 16.47
C GLU A 144 12.28 4.75 17.21
N MET A 145 11.10 4.79 16.59
CA MET A 145 9.88 5.25 17.26
C MET A 145 9.45 4.30 18.38
N GLN A 146 9.47 2.98 18.15
CA GLN A 146 9.14 1.97 19.16
C GLN A 146 10.09 2.04 20.37
N ASP A 147 11.39 2.15 20.11
CA ASP A 147 12.42 2.28 21.17
C ASP A 147 12.17 3.52 22.06
N LEU A 148 11.64 4.61 21.49
CA LEU A 148 11.34 5.85 22.22
C LEU A 148 10.08 5.77 23.08
N VAL A 149 9.07 4.99 22.66
CA VAL A 149 7.82 4.82 23.40
C VAL A 149 7.93 3.72 24.46
N GLY A 150 8.93 2.83 24.32
CA GLY A 150 9.11 1.64 25.14
C GLY A 150 8.08 0.58 24.75
N ASP A 151 8.54 -0.52 24.14
CA ASP A 151 7.70 -1.60 23.57
C ASP A 151 6.44 -1.87 24.42
N GLN A 152 5.29 -1.53 23.86
CA GLN A 152 3.99 -2.01 24.31
C GLN A 152 3.53 -3.03 23.27
N ASP A 153 3.94 -4.28 23.46
CA ASP A 153 3.43 -5.45 22.71
C ASP A 153 1.90 -5.58 22.83
#